data_AF-F6YMF0-F1
#
_entry.id   AF-F6YMF0-F1
#
_cell.length_a   1.000
_cell.length_b   1.000
_cell.length_c   1.000
_cell.angle_alpha   90.00
_cell.angle_beta   90.00
_cell.angle_gamma   90.00
#
_symmetry.space_group_name_H-M   'P 1'
#
loop_
_entity.id
_entity.type
_entity.pdbx_description
1 polymer ?
#
loop_
_entity_poly.entity_id
_entity_poly.type
_entity_poly.pdbx_seq_one_letter_code
_entity_poly.pdbx_strand_id
1 'polypeptide(L)'
;MVVHLDVSDATILSRACGRTYGTESGETFHTEYEPPPFGSHSGLGKVDQIKNVQDPAFEHEQVQHRITSFHSNWEKMEKLYSEITTVQHVDAEAAKDTVYAQLEKTVFSTLNKIQEKSEEEFAAELSDKLSEEIPKEEVKPQRSDLLRPDSASSRKSKDSIRSARSKTKSGKGSARDRKKSGEKSDKKSRSRSASSKSSKDKRKSATPPPAPVAEAVEPEEVNKPKPGDQGWEYVDEELPLTLVHSSVPYWKNAEMTYIKSCKFVFREIRMERESIIRYLYEIRQDFQLHLRRPDHKQTFVTAWHRDYNSVAEDLRKDEETQAELHQRLDDLREKLWDICDTRKEEVE
;
A
#
# COMPACT_ATOMS: atom_id res chain seq x y z
N MET A 1 -15.02 -22.11 3.93
CA MET A 1 -15.86 -21.90 2.74
C MET A 1 -15.90 -20.42 2.43
N VAL A 2 -15.88 -20.07 1.14
CA VAL A 2 -16.30 -18.76 0.62
C VAL A 2 -17.46 -19.00 -0.36
N VAL A 3 -18.43 -18.08 -0.42
CA VAL A 3 -19.52 -18.14 -1.41
C VAL A 3 -19.40 -16.92 -2.32
N HIS A 4 -19.23 -17.15 -3.61
CA HIS A 4 -19.33 -16.14 -4.66
C HIS A 4 -20.77 -16.08 -5.17
N LEU A 5 -21.36 -14.88 -5.18
CA LEU A 5 -22.68 -14.62 -5.76
C LEU A 5 -22.46 -14.13 -7.19
N ASP A 6 -22.70 -15.00 -8.16
CA ASP A 6 -22.49 -14.69 -9.58
C ASP A 6 -23.69 -13.93 -10.14
N VAL A 7 -23.45 -12.75 -10.72
CA VAL A 7 -24.48 -11.84 -11.24
C VAL A 7 -23.89 -11.07 -12.42
N SER A 8 -24.62 -10.97 -13.53
CA SER A 8 -24.16 -10.21 -14.69
C SER A 8 -24.03 -8.70 -14.38
N ASP A 9 -22.99 -8.06 -14.91
CA ASP A 9 -22.73 -6.61 -14.72
C ASP A 9 -23.94 -5.73 -15.06
N ALA A 10 -24.71 -6.11 -16.08
CA ALA A 10 -25.93 -5.42 -16.48
C ALA A 10 -27.03 -5.51 -15.40
N THR A 11 -27.24 -6.70 -14.84
CA THR A 11 -28.17 -6.92 -13.72
C THR A 11 -27.71 -6.20 -12.45
N ILE A 12 -26.41 -6.13 -12.17
CA ILE A 12 -25.86 -5.31 -11.07
C ILE A 12 -26.17 -3.82 -11.30
N LEU A 13 -25.93 -3.30 -12.51
CA LEU A 13 -26.17 -1.90 -12.84
C LEU A 13 -27.65 -1.51 -12.74
N SER A 14 -28.58 -2.37 -13.21
CA SER A 14 -30.02 -2.12 -12.99
C SER A 14 -30.36 -2.10 -11.49
N ARG A 15 -29.98 -3.14 -10.73
CA ARG A 15 -30.22 -3.27 -9.27
C ARG A 15 -29.61 -2.14 -8.41
N ALA A 16 -28.63 -1.43 -8.95
CA ALA A 16 -28.05 -0.24 -8.34
C ALA A 16 -28.78 1.05 -8.75
N CYS A 17 -29.01 1.27 -10.05
CA CYS A 17 -29.52 2.54 -10.58
C CYS A 17 -31.04 2.67 -10.51
N GLY A 18 -31.79 1.55 -10.49
CA GLY A 18 -33.26 1.53 -10.43
C GLY A 18 -33.86 1.87 -9.06
N ARG A 19 -33.05 2.40 -8.13
CA ARG A 19 -33.45 2.69 -6.75
C ARG A 19 -34.11 4.05 -6.62
N THR A 20 -35.29 4.06 -6.01
CA THR A 20 -36.11 5.24 -5.77
C THR A 20 -36.63 5.24 -4.34
N TYR A 21 -37.03 6.40 -3.80
CA TYR A 21 -37.52 6.54 -2.44
C TYR A 21 -38.74 7.46 -2.36
N GLY A 22 -39.67 7.13 -1.46
CA GLY A 22 -40.78 8.00 -1.06
C GLY A 22 -40.26 9.19 -0.26
N THR A 23 -40.79 10.38 -0.52
CA THR A 23 -40.35 11.63 0.12
C THR A 23 -41.00 11.93 1.47
N GLU A 24 -42.11 11.25 1.75
CA GLU A 24 -42.93 11.40 2.95
C GLU A 24 -42.91 10.10 3.79
N SER A 25 -42.91 8.91 3.17
CA SER A 25 -42.79 7.62 3.88
C SER A 25 -41.34 7.16 4.11
N GLY A 26 -40.39 7.63 3.29
CA GLY A 26 -39.01 7.17 3.31
C GLY A 26 -38.79 5.74 2.80
N GLU A 27 -39.84 5.06 2.33
CA GLU A 27 -39.76 3.70 1.80
C GLU A 27 -38.96 3.65 0.49
N THR A 28 -38.18 2.58 0.30
CA THR A 28 -37.36 2.39 -0.89
C THR A 28 -38.04 1.46 -1.89
N PHE A 29 -38.26 1.93 -3.11
CA PHE A 29 -38.88 1.17 -4.21
C PHE A 29 -37.86 0.94 -5.34
N HIS A 30 -38.01 -0.15 -6.10
CA HIS A 30 -37.15 -0.47 -7.23
C HIS A 30 -37.94 -0.59 -8.54
N THR A 31 -37.60 0.24 -9.53
CA THR A 31 -38.31 0.39 -10.82
C THR A 31 -38.74 -0.93 -11.48
N GLU A 32 -37.89 -1.97 -11.41
CA GLU A 32 -38.13 -3.28 -12.06
C GLU A 32 -38.54 -4.42 -11.12
N TYR A 33 -38.29 -4.33 -9.81
CA TYR A 33 -38.40 -5.48 -8.89
C TYR A 33 -39.38 -5.26 -7.73
N GLU A 34 -39.57 -4.01 -7.33
CA GLU A 34 -40.52 -3.59 -6.31
C GLU A 34 -41.10 -2.25 -6.77
N PRO A 35 -41.87 -2.27 -7.87
CA PRO A 35 -42.30 -1.06 -8.56
C PRO A 35 -43.29 -0.28 -7.68
N PRO A 36 -43.18 1.05 -7.63
CA PRO A 36 -43.99 1.84 -6.71
C PRO A 36 -45.47 1.88 -7.07
N PRO A 37 -46.35 2.21 -6.11
CA PRO A 37 -47.79 2.33 -6.34
C PRO A 37 -48.16 3.26 -7.51
N PHE A 38 -49.23 2.91 -8.21
CA PHE A 38 -49.71 3.68 -9.35
C PHE A 38 -50.20 5.06 -8.92
N GLY A 39 -49.41 6.10 -9.19
CA GLY A 39 -49.64 7.49 -8.78
C GLY A 39 -48.43 8.13 -8.10
N SER A 40 -47.55 7.34 -7.46
CA SER A 40 -46.39 7.86 -6.70
C SER A 40 -45.38 8.63 -7.55
N HIS A 41 -45.30 8.35 -8.85
CA HIS A 41 -44.39 9.09 -9.76
C HIS A 41 -44.88 10.51 -10.09
N SER A 42 -46.10 10.87 -9.69
CA SER A 42 -46.71 12.19 -9.93
C SER A 42 -47.37 12.83 -8.70
N GLY A 43 -47.41 12.15 -7.55
CA GLY A 43 -48.09 12.61 -6.34
C GLY A 43 -49.61 12.63 -6.44
N LEU A 44 -50.19 12.02 -7.47
CA LEU A 44 -51.64 12.06 -7.72
C LEU A 44 -52.37 11.03 -6.85
N GLY A 45 -53.32 11.52 -6.05
CA GLY A 45 -54.26 10.67 -5.30
C GLY A 45 -53.97 10.50 -3.80
N LYS A 46 -53.18 11.39 -3.17
CA LYS A 46 -52.62 11.24 -1.81
C LYS A 46 -51.65 10.04 -1.69
N VAL A 47 -50.83 9.85 -2.71
CA VAL A 47 -49.76 8.86 -2.71
C VAL A 47 -48.43 9.62 -2.75
N ASP A 48 -47.49 9.25 -1.88
CA ASP A 48 -46.20 9.93 -1.74
C ASP A 48 -45.46 10.09 -3.08
N GLN A 49 -44.86 11.27 -3.27
CA GLN A 49 -44.03 11.54 -4.44
C GLN A 49 -42.69 10.82 -4.32
N ILE A 50 -42.36 10.03 -5.33
CA ILE A 50 -41.10 9.29 -5.37
C ILE A 50 -40.01 10.05 -6.13
N LYS A 51 -38.78 9.96 -5.63
CA LYS A 51 -37.57 10.54 -6.23
C LYS A 51 -36.50 9.46 -6.41
N ASN A 52 -35.64 9.61 -7.42
CA ASN A 52 -34.49 8.72 -7.62
C ASN A 52 -33.47 8.95 -6.49
N VAL A 53 -32.87 7.87 -5.97
CA VAL A 53 -31.87 7.96 -4.90
C VAL A 53 -30.60 8.62 -5.44
N GLN A 54 -30.37 9.90 -5.12
CA GLN A 54 -29.13 10.61 -5.44
C GLN A 54 -28.06 10.38 -4.36
N ASP A 55 -27.69 9.12 -4.16
CA ASP A 55 -26.50 8.74 -3.42
C ASP A 55 -25.33 8.56 -4.42
N PRO A 56 -24.24 9.36 -4.31
CA PRO A 56 -23.06 9.19 -5.16
C PRO A 56 -22.52 7.75 -5.19
N ALA A 57 -22.64 6.98 -4.10
CA ALA A 57 -22.14 5.61 -4.03
C ALA A 57 -22.86 4.63 -4.98
N PHE A 58 -24.03 5.00 -5.50
CA PHE A 58 -24.83 4.23 -6.47
C PHE A 58 -24.98 4.93 -7.83
N GLU A 59 -24.24 6.02 -8.07
CA GLU A 59 -24.15 6.67 -9.37
C GLU A 59 -23.55 5.72 -10.43
N HIS A 60 -24.14 5.68 -11.62
CA HIS A 60 -23.84 4.68 -12.66
C HIS A 60 -22.34 4.55 -12.98
N GLU A 61 -21.63 5.67 -13.17
CA GLU A 61 -20.18 5.67 -13.43
C GLU A 61 -19.35 5.14 -12.25
N GLN A 62 -19.77 5.44 -11.02
CA GLN A 62 -19.10 4.95 -9.81
C GLN A 62 -19.35 3.45 -9.59
N VAL A 63 -20.56 2.96 -9.89
CA VAL A 63 -20.88 1.52 -9.88
C VAL A 63 -20.08 0.78 -10.94
N GLN A 64 -19.98 1.31 -12.17
CA GLN A 64 -19.13 0.74 -13.23
C GLN A 64 -17.66 0.67 -12.80
N HIS A 65 -17.08 1.75 -12.28
CA HIS A 65 -15.70 1.77 -11.78
C HIS A 65 -15.48 0.72 -10.68
N ARG A 66 -16.45 0.53 -9.78
CA ARG A 66 -16.40 -0.50 -8.72
C ARG A 66 -16.46 -1.92 -9.29
N ILE A 67 -17.30 -2.17 -10.30
CA ILE A 67 -17.36 -3.46 -11.01
C ILE A 67 -16.02 -3.78 -11.71
N THR A 68 -15.45 -2.82 -12.47
CA THR A 68 -14.13 -3.00 -13.09
C THR A 68 -13.03 -3.24 -12.04
N SER A 69 -13.09 -2.55 -10.90
CA SER A 69 -12.16 -2.73 -9.78
C SER A 69 -12.32 -4.07 -9.07
N PHE A 70 -13.53 -4.64 -9.05
CA PHE A 70 -13.80 -5.98 -8.56
C PHE A 70 -13.18 -7.02 -9.49
N HIS A 71 -13.56 -7.06 -10.77
CA HIS A 71 -13.05 -8.02 -11.75
C HIS A 71 -11.52 -8.04 -11.84
N SER A 72 -10.88 -6.85 -11.79
CA SER A 72 -9.41 -6.70 -11.82
C SER A 72 -8.66 -7.31 -10.62
N ASN A 73 -9.37 -7.66 -9.55
CA ASN A 73 -8.80 -8.21 -8.31
C ASN A 73 -9.43 -9.55 -7.91
N TRP A 74 -10.65 -9.85 -8.35
CA TRP A 74 -11.37 -11.07 -8.01
C TRP A 74 -10.59 -12.32 -8.41
N GLU A 75 -10.00 -12.37 -9.62
CA GLU A 75 -9.15 -13.50 -10.05
C GLU A 75 -8.00 -13.84 -9.08
N LYS A 76 -7.50 -12.88 -8.30
CA LYS A 76 -6.42 -13.07 -7.33
C LYS A 76 -6.99 -13.56 -6.00
N MET A 77 -8.13 -12.99 -5.59
CA MET A 77 -8.85 -13.39 -4.38
C MET A 77 -9.43 -14.80 -4.53
N GLU A 78 -9.93 -15.18 -5.70
CA GLU A 78 -10.47 -16.52 -5.98
C GLU A 78 -9.38 -17.59 -5.87
N LYS A 79 -8.19 -17.36 -6.44
CA LYS A 79 -7.03 -18.25 -6.32
C LYS A 79 -6.62 -18.43 -4.84
N LEU A 80 -6.36 -17.32 -4.15
CA LEU A 80 -6.03 -17.29 -2.72
C LEU A 80 -7.08 -18.02 -1.86
N TYR A 81 -8.38 -17.80 -2.13
CA TYR A 81 -9.43 -18.49 -1.40
C TYR A 81 -9.52 -19.97 -1.75
N SER A 82 -9.29 -20.37 -3.02
CA SER A 82 -9.32 -21.78 -3.45
C SER A 82 -8.19 -22.63 -2.85
N GLU A 83 -7.04 -22.02 -2.57
CA GLU A 83 -5.88 -22.65 -1.92
C GLU A 83 -6.16 -22.92 -0.43
N ILE A 84 -6.88 -21.99 0.22
CA ILE A 84 -7.18 -21.99 1.67
C ILE A 84 -8.49 -22.72 2.00
N THR A 85 -9.51 -22.69 1.12
CA THR A 85 -10.85 -23.19 1.43
C THR A 85 -11.70 -23.45 0.18
N THR A 86 -12.80 -24.20 0.32
CA THR A 86 -13.73 -24.39 -0.80
C THR A 86 -14.47 -23.08 -1.11
N VAL A 87 -14.24 -22.54 -2.32
CA VAL A 87 -15.09 -21.52 -2.95
C VAL A 87 -16.32 -22.22 -3.57
N GLN A 88 -17.50 -21.64 -3.41
CA GLN A 88 -18.77 -22.11 -3.98
C GLN A 88 -19.39 -20.98 -4.79
N HIS A 89 -19.79 -21.24 -6.03
CA HIS A 89 -20.42 -20.25 -6.91
C HIS A 89 -21.94 -20.49 -6.89
N VAL A 90 -22.70 -19.45 -6.57
CA VAL A 90 -24.16 -19.46 -6.51
C VAL A 90 -24.68 -18.43 -7.51
N ASP A 91 -25.55 -18.86 -8.42
CA ASP A 91 -26.26 -17.97 -9.33
C ASP A 91 -27.18 -17.04 -8.51
N ALA A 92 -26.92 -15.75 -8.60
CA ALA A 92 -27.67 -14.69 -7.94
C ALA A 92 -28.39 -13.75 -8.94
N GLU A 93 -28.49 -14.13 -10.22
CA GLU A 93 -29.38 -13.49 -11.18
C GLU A 93 -30.85 -13.89 -10.91
N ALA A 94 -31.07 -15.08 -10.37
CA ALA A 94 -32.38 -15.60 -9.93
C ALA A 94 -33.09 -14.77 -8.83
N ALA A 95 -34.36 -15.08 -8.58
CA ALA A 95 -35.18 -14.43 -7.56
C ALA A 95 -34.64 -14.67 -6.13
N LYS A 96 -34.76 -13.65 -5.27
CA LYS A 96 -34.20 -13.58 -3.90
C LYS A 96 -34.36 -14.88 -3.10
N ASP A 97 -35.56 -15.45 -3.07
CA ASP A 97 -35.87 -16.64 -2.27
C ASP A 97 -35.24 -17.92 -2.85
N THR A 98 -35.08 -17.98 -4.17
CA THR A 98 -34.35 -19.06 -4.85
C THR A 98 -32.85 -18.97 -4.54
N VAL A 99 -32.26 -17.77 -4.60
CA VAL A 99 -30.84 -17.55 -4.24
C VAL A 99 -30.61 -17.88 -2.77
N TYR A 100 -31.54 -17.49 -1.88
CA TYR A 100 -31.48 -17.83 -0.46
C TYR A 100 -31.50 -19.34 -0.23
N ALA A 101 -32.44 -20.07 -0.84
CA ALA A 101 -32.53 -21.53 -0.71
C ALA A 101 -31.30 -22.26 -1.32
N GLN A 102 -30.71 -21.74 -2.40
CA GLN A 102 -29.45 -22.26 -2.95
C GLN A 102 -28.27 -22.01 -2.01
N LEU A 103 -28.17 -20.83 -1.40
CA LEU A 103 -27.11 -20.48 -0.46
C LEU A 103 -27.24 -21.29 0.83
N GLU A 104 -28.45 -21.42 1.38
CA GLU A 104 -28.76 -22.27 2.53
C GLU A 104 -28.35 -23.73 2.29
N LYS A 105 -28.79 -24.31 1.16
CA LYS A 105 -28.38 -25.66 0.73
C LYS A 105 -26.86 -25.79 0.60
N THR A 106 -26.19 -24.78 0.04
CA THR A 106 -24.74 -24.75 -0.12
C THR A 106 -24.04 -24.76 1.25
N VAL A 107 -24.43 -23.84 2.15
CA VAL A 107 -23.93 -23.74 3.52
C VAL A 107 -24.09 -25.08 4.25
N PHE A 108 -25.30 -25.63 4.36
CA PHE A 108 -25.53 -26.91 5.03
C PHE A 108 -24.75 -28.07 4.39
N SER A 109 -24.64 -28.11 3.06
CA SER A 109 -23.84 -29.16 2.38
C SER A 109 -22.34 -29.10 2.69
N THR A 110 -21.81 -27.93 3.07
CA THR A 110 -20.41 -27.80 3.50
C THR A 110 -20.24 -28.03 4.99
N LEU A 111 -21.18 -27.57 5.83
CA LEU A 111 -21.16 -27.85 7.27
C LEU A 111 -21.20 -29.35 7.55
N ASN A 112 -22.05 -30.11 6.85
CA ASN A 112 -22.11 -31.56 7.01
C ASN A 112 -20.79 -32.23 6.58
N LYS A 113 -20.16 -31.79 5.47
CA LYS A 113 -18.83 -32.28 5.04
C LYS A 113 -17.70 -31.92 6.02
N ILE A 114 -17.87 -30.85 6.79
CA ILE A 114 -16.94 -30.41 7.85
C ILE A 114 -17.22 -31.16 9.17
N GLN A 115 -18.40 -31.76 9.35
CA GLN A 115 -18.69 -32.67 10.48
C GLN A 115 -18.31 -34.13 10.17
N GLU A 116 -18.31 -34.55 8.90
CA GLU A 116 -17.87 -35.88 8.46
C GLU A 116 -16.34 -36.01 8.33
N LYS A 117 -15.62 -34.89 8.16
CA LYS A 117 -14.16 -34.81 8.33
C LYS A 117 -13.81 -34.36 9.74
N SER A 118 -12.77 -34.92 10.35
CA SER A 118 -12.35 -34.48 11.69
C SER A 118 -11.74 -33.08 11.64
N GLU A 119 -11.98 -32.29 12.70
CA GLU A 119 -11.39 -30.94 12.84
C GLU A 119 -9.85 -30.99 12.84
N GLU A 120 -9.27 -32.11 13.26
CA GLU A 120 -7.81 -32.35 13.29
C GLU A 120 -7.21 -32.46 11.88
N GLU A 121 -7.86 -33.15 10.93
CA GLU A 121 -7.39 -33.22 9.53
C GLU A 121 -7.45 -31.86 8.84
N PHE A 122 -8.55 -31.12 9.03
CA PHE A 122 -8.71 -29.79 8.43
C PHE A 122 -7.73 -28.77 9.02
N ALA A 123 -7.50 -28.81 10.33
CA ALA A 123 -6.50 -27.96 10.99
C ALA A 123 -5.07 -28.29 10.55
N ALA A 124 -4.74 -29.56 10.35
CA ALA A 124 -3.43 -29.98 9.84
C ALA A 124 -3.21 -29.52 8.39
N GLU A 125 -4.15 -29.76 7.48
CA GLU A 125 -4.05 -29.35 6.07
C GLU A 125 -3.92 -27.82 5.91
N LEU A 126 -4.62 -27.05 6.76
CA LEU A 126 -4.52 -25.59 6.80
C LEU A 126 -3.16 -25.12 7.35
N SER A 127 -2.60 -25.82 8.35
CA SER A 127 -1.32 -25.49 8.97
C SER A 127 -0.12 -25.74 8.06
N ASP A 128 -0.12 -26.85 7.30
CA ASP A 128 0.96 -27.14 6.35
C ASP A 128 0.98 -26.11 5.21
N LYS A 129 -0.18 -25.76 4.63
CA LYS A 129 -0.26 -24.78 3.53
C LYS A 129 0.15 -23.36 3.95
N LEU A 130 -0.20 -22.94 5.17
CA LEU A 130 0.29 -21.69 5.77
C LEU A 130 1.81 -21.68 6.05
N SER A 131 2.50 -22.82 5.93
CA SER A 131 3.95 -22.92 6.08
C SER A 131 4.72 -22.76 4.77
N GLU A 132 4.09 -22.98 3.61
CA GLU A 132 4.72 -22.76 2.29
C GLU A 132 4.59 -21.32 1.79
N GLU A 133 3.46 -20.65 2.09
CA GLU A 133 3.17 -19.24 1.74
C GLU A 133 3.90 -18.21 2.65
N ILE A 134 5.21 -18.40 2.85
CA ILE A 134 6.12 -17.28 3.12
C ILE A 134 6.88 -16.99 1.81
N PRO A 135 6.54 -15.91 1.09
CA PRO A 135 7.25 -15.53 -0.13
C PRO A 135 8.75 -15.38 0.11
N LYS A 136 9.53 -16.33 -0.40
CA LYS A 136 10.96 -16.18 -0.63
C LYS A 136 11.15 -15.26 -1.82
N GLU A 137 10.98 -13.96 -1.60
CA GLU A 137 11.47 -12.95 -2.54
C GLU A 137 12.98 -13.17 -2.73
N GLU A 138 13.42 -13.36 -3.99
CA GLU A 138 14.80 -13.74 -4.29
C GLU A 138 15.79 -12.58 -4.05
N VAL A 139 16.16 -12.35 -2.79
CA VAL A 139 17.38 -11.61 -2.45
C VAL A 139 18.58 -12.46 -2.89
N LYS A 140 18.96 -12.30 -4.16
CA LYS A 140 20.09 -12.99 -4.79
C LYS A 140 21.37 -12.84 -3.95
N PRO A 141 21.91 -13.93 -3.38
CA PRO A 141 23.16 -13.87 -2.63
C PRO A 141 24.33 -13.80 -3.61
N GLN A 142 24.67 -12.61 -4.11
CA GLN A 142 25.96 -12.37 -4.74
C GLN A 142 27.06 -12.49 -3.67
N ARG A 143 27.62 -13.69 -3.51
CA ARG A 143 28.83 -13.92 -2.72
C ARG A 143 30.02 -13.24 -3.40
N SER A 144 30.41 -12.07 -2.90
CA SER A 144 31.75 -11.52 -3.07
C SER A 144 32.73 -12.18 -2.08
N ASP A 145 33.10 -13.42 -2.38
CA ASP A 145 34.38 -13.96 -1.95
C ASP A 145 35.49 -13.06 -2.54
N LEU A 146 36.47 -12.51 -1.82
CA LEU A 146 36.91 -12.64 -0.41
C LEU A 146 37.56 -11.32 0.04
N LEU A 147 37.75 -11.14 1.36
CA LEU A 147 39.07 -10.77 1.92
C LEU A 147 39.11 -10.93 3.46
N ARG A 148 39.64 -12.06 3.93
CA ARG A 148 40.23 -12.19 5.27
C ARG A 148 41.76 -12.30 5.11
N PRO A 149 42.57 -11.77 6.05
CA PRO A 149 44.02 -11.88 5.99
C PRO A 149 44.49 -13.21 6.60
N ASP A 150 45.20 -14.03 5.81
CA ASP A 150 45.93 -15.19 6.33
C ASP A 150 47.43 -14.88 6.45
N SER A 151 47.96 -15.00 7.67
CA SER A 151 49.38 -14.85 7.96
C SER A 151 50.13 -16.18 7.78
N ALA A 152 50.85 -16.30 6.66
CA ALA A 152 52.03 -17.16 6.44
C ALA A 152 52.03 -18.61 6.96
N SER A 153 52.18 -19.58 6.04
CA SER A 153 53.43 -20.37 6.00
C SER A 153 53.64 -21.24 4.74
N SER A 154 54.65 -20.85 3.95
CA SER A 154 55.58 -21.76 3.25
C SER A 154 55.18 -22.54 1.98
N ARG A 155 56.14 -22.52 1.04
CA ARG A 155 56.64 -23.62 0.18
C ARG A 155 55.87 -24.08 -1.09
N LYS A 156 56.30 -23.46 -2.20
CA LYS A 156 57.13 -24.12 -3.25
C LYS A 156 56.45 -25.09 -4.24
N SER A 157 56.27 -24.67 -5.50
CA SER A 157 56.94 -25.24 -6.72
C SER A 157 56.12 -25.11 -8.03
N LYS A 158 56.76 -24.51 -9.05
CA LYS A 158 56.83 -24.94 -10.48
C LYS A 158 55.58 -25.06 -11.37
N ASP A 159 55.76 -24.51 -12.58
CA ASP A 159 55.41 -25.06 -13.91
C ASP A 159 53.91 -25.30 -14.28
N SER A 160 53.42 -24.99 -15.49
CA SER A 160 54.01 -24.24 -16.62
C SER A 160 52.99 -23.93 -17.75
N ILE A 161 53.34 -22.96 -18.63
CA ILE A 161 53.18 -23.01 -20.11
C ILE A 161 51.76 -22.99 -20.77
N ARG A 162 51.50 -21.89 -21.53
CA ARG A 162 50.75 -21.79 -22.82
C ARG A 162 49.20 -22.01 -22.81
N SER A 163 48.41 -21.51 -23.80
CA SER A 163 48.67 -20.60 -24.94
C SER A 163 47.38 -20.07 -25.61
N ALA A 164 47.54 -18.98 -26.39
CA ALA A 164 46.70 -18.49 -27.51
C ALA A 164 45.32 -17.86 -27.17
N ARG A 165 44.82 -16.74 -27.75
CA ARG A 165 45.15 -15.83 -28.90
C ARG A 165 44.21 -15.94 -30.13
N SER A 166 43.09 -15.21 -30.08
CA SER A 166 42.46 -14.50 -31.23
C SER A 166 41.38 -13.53 -30.69
N LYS A 167 41.48 -12.20 -30.89
CA LYS A 167 41.19 -11.40 -32.11
C LYS A 167 39.69 -11.34 -32.48
N THR A 168 38.90 -10.37 -32.01
CA THR A 168 38.76 -8.92 -32.42
C THR A 168 37.87 -8.66 -33.65
N LYS A 169 36.79 -7.88 -33.45
CA LYS A 169 36.26 -6.74 -34.27
C LYS A 169 34.84 -6.36 -33.74
N SER A 170 34.57 -5.15 -33.24
CA SER A 170 34.32 -3.84 -33.91
C SER A 170 33.02 -3.80 -34.75
N GLY A 171 32.14 -2.79 -34.68
CA GLY A 171 32.11 -1.56 -33.87
C GLY A 171 31.12 -0.50 -34.43
N LYS A 172 31.06 0.70 -33.81
CA LYS A 172 30.10 1.83 -34.01
C LYS A 172 28.66 1.60 -33.46
N GLY A 173 27.96 2.58 -32.86
CA GLY A 173 28.42 3.80 -32.17
C GLY A 173 27.55 5.07 -32.35
N SER A 174 27.34 5.81 -31.23
CA SER A 174 26.94 7.25 -31.12
C SER A 174 25.57 7.73 -31.68
N ALA A 175 24.90 8.75 -31.12
CA ALA A 175 25.16 9.56 -29.91
C ALA A 175 23.90 10.31 -29.37
N ARG A 176 23.97 10.70 -28.09
CA ARG A 176 23.44 11.90 -27.37
C ARG A 176 22.31 12.77 -28.00
N ASP A 177 21.40 13.24 -27.14
CA ASP A 177 21.42 14.67 -26.70
C ASP A 177 20.78 14.93 -25.31
N ARG A 178 20.78 16.18 -24.82
CA ARG A 178 20.46 16.62 -23.43
C ARG A 178 19.53 17.84 -23.30
N LYS A 179 18.46 17.67 -22.51
CA LYS A 179 18.01 18.52 -21.38
C LYS A 179 18.04 20.07 -21.49
N LYS A 180 16.86 20.69 -21.59
CA LYS A 180 16.51 22.06 -21.10
C LYS A 180 14.96 22.22 -21.08
N SER A 181 14.20 22.80 -20.14
CA SER A 181 14.35 23.59 -18.87
C SER A 181 14.21 25.13 -18.95
N GLY A 182 13.09 25.64 -18.40
CA GLY A 182 12.65 27.06 -18.32
C GLY A 182 11.15 27.15 -18.70
N GLU A 183 10.15 27.54 -17.89
CA GLU A 183 9.98 28.52 -16.79
C GLU A 183 9.63 29.96 -17.25
N LYS A 184 8.35 30.39 -17.10
CA LYS A 184 7.92 31.53 -16.24
C LYS A 184 6.48 32.04 -16.49
N SER A 185 5.73 32.26 -15.39
CA SER A 185 4.68 33.31 -15.18
C SER A 185 3.46 33.32 -16.14
N ASP A 186 2.26 33.84 -15.84
CA ASP A 186 1.70 34.72 -14.79
C ASP A 186 0.12 34.66 -14.92
N LYS A 187 -0.80 35.26 -14.15
CA LYS A 187 -0.82 36.13 -12.94
C LYS A 187 -2.23 36.11 -12.29
N LYS A 188 -2.33 36.16 -10.95
CA LYS A 188 -3.52 36.62 -10.16
C LYS A 188 -4.82 35.76 -10.26
N SER A 189 -5.79 35.84 -9.32
CA SER A 189 -5.88 36.60 -8.06
C SER A 189 -6.88 36.03 -7.03
N ARG A 190 -6.50 36.13 -5.74
CA ARG A 190 -7.30 36.57 -4.56
C ARG A 190 -8.56 35.76 -4.13
N SER A 191 -8.93 35.70 -2.84
CA SER A 191 -8.19 35.91 -1.57
C SER A 191 -9.09 35.69 -0.35
N ARG A 192 -8.54 35.11 0.74
CA ARG A 192 -8.86 35.41 2.16
C ARG A 192 -10.31 35.12 2.66
N SER A 193 -10.60 35.04 3.97
CA SER A 193 -9.83 34.55 5.13
C SER A 193 -10.69 34.52 6.40
N ALA A 194 -10.32 33.61 7.31
CA ALA A 194 -10.41 33.72 8.77
C ALA A 194 -11.74 33.42 9.50
N SER A 195 -11.56 33.03 10.77
CA SER A 195 -12.57 32.67 11.77
C SER A 195 -12.84 33.84 12.71
N SER A 196 -14.07 33.95 13.24
CA SER A 196 -14.30 34.51 14.58
C SER A 196 -15.63 34.07 15.19
N LYS A 197 -15.67 33.96 16.53
CA LYS A 197 -16.88 33.79 17.34
C LYS A 197 -17.51 35.15 17.62
N SER A 198 -18.85 35.21 17.78
CA SER A 198 -19.47 35.77 18.99
C SER A 198 -21.00 35.56 19.04
N SER A 199 -21.52 35.26 20.22
CA SER A 199 -22.95 35.30 20.56
C SER A 199 -23.45 36.75 20.74
N LYS A 200 -24.78 36.98 20.72
CA LYS A 200 -25.56 37.66 21.81
C LYS A 200 -27.03 37.94 21.44
N ASP A 201 -27.94 37.83 22.41
CA ASP A 201 -29.36 38.21 22.36
C ASP A 201 -29.64 39.70 22.04
N LYS A 202 -30.81 39.99 21.42
CA LYS A 202 -31.97 40.62 22.12
C LYS A 202 -33.27 40.81 21.29
N ARG A 203 -34.27 40.00 21.64
CA ARG A 203 -35.69 40.33 21.97
C ARG A 203 -36.45 41.52 21.30
N LYS A 204 -37.61 41.13 20.72
CA LYS A 204 -39.00 41.70 20.88
C LYS A 204 -39.39 43.04 20.21
N SER A 205 -40.25 42.94 19.19
CA SER A 205 -41.66 43.39 19.21
C SER A 205 -42.44 42.72 18.04
N ALA A 206 -43.76 42.45 18.00
CA ALA A 206 -44.85 42.22 18.96
C ALA A 206 -46.18 42.89 18.52
N THR A 207 -46.94 42.23 17.63
CA THR A 207 -48.36 42.52 17.34
C THR A 207 -49.11 41.17 17.16
N PRO A 208 -50.32 40.96 17.73
CA PRO A 208 -50.98 39.64 17.76
C PRO A 208 -52.23 39.61 16.82
N PRO A 209 -53.21 38.69 16.90
CA PRO A 209 -53.44 37.76 15.78
C PRO A 209 -54.91 37.64 15.29
N PRO A 210 -55.17 36.83 14.25
CA PRO A 210 -56.40 36.06 14.11
C PRO A 210 -56.17 34.58 14.51
N ALA A 211 -57.23 33.92 14.99
CA ALA A 211 -57.24 32.51 15.41
C ALA A 211 -58.52 31.83 14.88
N PRO A 212 -58.73 30.53 15.11
CA PRO A 212 -57.82 29.43 14.83
C PRO A 212 -58.45 28.43 13.85
N VAL A 213 -57.64 27.69 13.09
CA VAL A 213 -58.09 26.43 12.44
C VAL A 213 -57.48 25.27 13.22
N ALA A 214 -58.31 24.33 13.66
CA ALA A 214 -57.86 23.14 14.36
C ALA A 214 -57.43 22.09 13.35
N GLU A 215 -56.12 21.85 13.27
CA GLU A 215 -55.53 20.74 12.54
C GLU A 215 -54.95 19.74 13.55
N ALA A 216 -55.04 18.45 13.26
CA ALA A 216 -54.88 17.41 14.27
C ALA A 216 -53.41 17.20 14.68
N VAL A 217 -53.18 16.99 15.98
CA VAL A 217 -51.90 16.47 16.47
C VAL A 217 -51.88 14.96 16.23
N GLU A 218 -51.41 14.57 15.06
CA GLU A 218 -50.93 13.21 14.79
C GLU A 218 -49.55 13.07 15.48
N PRO A 219 -49.24 11.96 16.19
CA PRO A 219 -48.15 11.94 17.15
C PRO A 219 -46.78 11.93 16.47
N GLU A 220 -45.84 12.74 16.97
CA GLU A 220 -44.43 12.62 16.61
C GLU A 220 -43.94 11.19 16.89
N GLU A 221 -43.37 10.51 15.88
CA GLU A 221 -42.68 9.25 16.12
C GLU A 221 -41.46 9.52 17.00
N VAL A 222 -41.59 9.19 18.29
CA VAL A 222 -40.51 9.26 19.26
C VAL A 222 -39.35 8.44 18.72
N ASN A 223 -38.24 9.13 18.42
CA ASN A 223 -37.03 8.52 17.87
C ASN A 223 -36.60 7.37 18.77
N LYS A 224 -36.83 6.13 18.31
CA LYS A 224 -36.42 4.94 19.04
C LYS A 224 -34.89 5.02 19.22
N PRO A 225 -34.39 4.92 20.46
CA PRO A 225 -32.95 4.98 20.72
C PRO A 225 -32.23 3.88 19.93
N LYS A 226 -30.92 4.02 19.74
CA LYS A 226 -30.09 2.97 19.12
C LYS A 226 -29.42 2.13 20.20
N PRO A 227 -29.06 0.86 19.92
CA PRO A 227 -28.35 0.01 20.87
C PRO A 227 -27.08 0.70 21.41
N GLY A 228 -27.09 1.02 22.70
CA GLY A 228 -26.01 1.74 23.40
C GLY A 228 -26.26 3.24 23.67
N ASP A 229 -27.35 3.83 23.19
CA ASP A 229 -27.76 5.19 23.58
C ASP A 229 -28.28 5.22 25.04
N GLN A 230 -28.20 6.39 25.70
CA GLN A 230 -28.64 6.56 27.11
C GLN A 230 -30.13 6.29 27.37
N GLY A 231 -30.96 6.21 26.32
CA GLY A 231 -32.37 5.82 26.43
C GLY A 231 -32.67 4.38 26.01
N TRP A 232 -31.67 3.60 25.59
CA TRP A 232 -31.89 2.23 25.12
C TRP A 232 -32.17 1.28 26.28
N GLU A 233 -33.44 0.88 26.41
CA GLU A 233 -33.87 -0.18 27.30
C GLU A 233 -33.42 -1.53 26.73
N TYR A 234 -32.50 -2.19 27.44
CA TYR A 234 -32.09 -3.56 27.10
C TYR A 234 -33.18 -4.52 27.57
N VAL A 235 -33.64 -5.40 26.67
CA VAL A 235 -34.66 -6.40 27.00
C VAL A 235 -34.00 -7.55 27.76
N ASP A 236 -34.43 -7.78 29.01
CA ASP A 236 -34.03 -8.92 29.84
C ASP A 236 -34.72 -10.23 29.37
N GLU A 237 -34.59 -10.56 28.09
CA GLU A 237 -35.05 -11.84 27.52
C GLU A 237 -34.00 -12.94 27.79
N GLU A 238 -34.45 -14.12 28.25
CA GLU A 238 -33.54 -15.24 28.54
C GLU A 238 -32.93 -15.80 27.24
N LEU A 239 -31.75 -15.28 26.89
CA LEU A 239 -30.97 -15.72 25.73
C LEU A 239 -30.79 -17.25 25.73
N PRO A 240 -31.07 -17.94 24.61
CA PRO A 240 -30.92 -19.39 24.52
C PRO A 240 -29.55 -19.86 25.01
N LEU A 241 -29.53 -20.73 26.01
CA LEU A 241 -28.30 -21.20 26.66
C LEU A 241 -27.29 -21.79 25.67
N THR A 242 -27.77 -22.39 24.57
CA THR A 242 -26.95 -22.89 23.44
C THR A 242 -26.19 -21.77 22.71
N LEU A 243 -26.80 -20.60 22.54
CA LEU A 243 -26.15 -19.41 21.99
C LEU A 243 -25.11 -18.87 22.98
N VAL A 244 -25.45 -18.74 24.26
CA VAL A 244 -24.51 -18.26 25.30
C VAL A 244 -23.29 -19.18 25.41
N HIS A 245 -23.48 -20.49 25.44
CA HIS A 245 -22.40 -21.48 25.53
C HIS A 245 -21.50 -21.52 24.29
N SER A 246 -21.99 -21.14 23.10
CA SER A 246 -21.19 -21.11 21.87
C SER A 246 -20.53 -19.75 21.62
N SER A 247 -21.23 -18.63 21.86
CA SER A 247 -20.71 -17.28 21.68
C SER A 247 -19.53 -16.94 22.60
N VAL A 248 -19.51 -17.44 23.85
CA VAL A 248 -18.41 -17.15 24.80
C VAL A 248 -17.06 -17.72 24.34
N PRO A 249 -16.95 -18.98 23.87
CA PRO A 249 -15.77 -19.49 23.17
C PRO A 249 -15.37 -18.66 21.94
N TYR A 250 -16.30 -18.31 21.06
CA TYR A 250 -15.98 -17.50 19.87
C TYR A 250 -15.44 -16.11 20.24
N TRP A 251 -16.05 -15.43 21.21
CA TRP A 251 -15.57 -14.13 21.69
C TRP A 251 -14.15 -14.23 22.27
N LYS A 252 -13.90 -15.21 23.14
CA LYS A 252 -12.56 -15.45 23.71
C LYS A 252 -11.51 -15.76 22.64
N ASN A 253 -11.88 -16.49 21.58
CA ASN A 253 -10.97 -16.76 20.47
C ASN A 253 -10.70 -15.50 19.62
N ALA A 254 -11.73 -14.69 19.35
CA ALA A 254 -11.60 -13.43 18.63
C ALA A 254 -10.73 -12.42 19.41
N GLU A 255 -10.98 -12.24 20.71
CA GLU A 255 -10.17 -11.42 21.62
C GLU A 255 -8.72 -11.92 21.68
N MET A 256 -8.50 -13.22 21.89
CA MET A 256 -7.16 -13.79 21.94
C MET A 256 -6.41 -13.62 20.62
N THR A 257 -7.09 -13.78 19.49
CA THR A 257 -6.53 -13.59 18.14
C THR A 257 -6.18 -12.13 17.90
N TYR A 258 -7.07 -11.19 18.22
CA TYR A 258 -6.80 -9.75 18.15
C TYR A 258 -5.59 -9.34 19.00
N ILE A 259 -5.51 -9.80 20.25
CA ILE A 259 -4.39 -9.53 21.15
C ILE A 259 -3.09 -10.16 20.64
N LYS A 260 -3.13 -11.39 20.08
CA LYS A 260 -1.96 -12.03 19.44
C LYS A 260 -1.46 -11.21 18.25
N SER A 261 -2.36 -10.83 17.33
CA SER A 261 -2.03 -10.05 16.12
C SER A 261 -1.47 -8.66 16.48
N CYS A 262 -2.07 -7.96 17.45
CA CYS A 262 -1.55 -6.68 17.93
C CYS A 262 -0.14 -6.85 18.55
N LYS A 263 0.08 -7.87 19.39
CA LYS A 263 1.40 -8.16 19.97
C LYS A 263 2.44 -8.51 18.90
N PHE A 264 2.07 -9.23 17.85
CA PHE A 264 2.93 -9.55 16.72
C PHE A 264 3.31 -8.28 15.95
N VAL A 265 2.33 -7.49 15.48
CA VAL A 265 2.59 -6.23 14.75
C VAL A 265 3.45 -5.26 15.58
N PHE A 266 3.17 -5.11 16.88
CA PHE A 266 3.99 -4.28 17.78
C PHE A 266 5.37 -4.87 18.08
N ARG A 267 5.62 -6.17 17.83
CA ARG A 267 6.95 -6.77 17.87
C ARG A 267 7.71 -6.45 16.59
N GLU A 268 7.12 -6.70 15.42
CA GLU A 268 7.77 -6.46 14.13
C GLU A 268 8.12 -4.99 13.92
N ILE A 269 7.22 -4.04 14.25
CA ILE A 269 7.52 -2.59 14.20
C ILE A 269 8.72 -2.22 15.11
N ARG A 270 8.91 -2.92 16.23
CA ARG A 270 10.06 -2.69 17.13
C ARG A 270 11.34 -3.30 16.57
N MET A 271 11.26 -4.49 15.97
CA MET A 271 12.38 -5.14 15.29
C MET A 271 12.87 -4.31 14.11
N GLU A 272 11.95 -3.80 13.28
CA GLU A 272 12.25 -2.98 12.12
C GLU A 272 12.90 -1.64 12.53
N ARG A 273 12.32 -0.95 13.52
CA ARG A 273 12.93 0.26 14.09
C ARG A 273 14.35 0.02 14.62
N GLU A 274 14.58 -1.12 15.26
CA GLU A 274 15.89 -1.51 15.80
C GLU A 274 16.89 -1.85 14.68
N SER A 275 16.43 -2.53 13.62
CA SER A 275 17.20 -2.82 12.40
C SER A 275 17.67 -1.51 11.73
N ILE A 276 16.75 -0.57 11.50
CA ILE A 276 17.03 0.76 10.93
C ILE A 276 18.05 1.53 11.79
N ILE A 277 17.96 1.45 13.13
CA ILE A 277 18.92 2.13 14.02
C ILE A 277 20.34 1.57 13.86
N ARG A 278 20.49 0.24 13.71
CA ARG A 278 21.80 -0.40 13.49
C ARG A 278 22.37 -0.06 12.12
N TYR A 279 21.56 -0.18 11.06
CA TYR A 279 21.95 0.18 9.70
C TYR A 279 22.39 1.65 9.58
N LEU A 280 21.65 2.58 10.21
CA LEU A 280 22.04 3.99 10.27
C LEU A 280 23.29 4.25 11.12
N TYR A 281 23.63 3.39 12.08
CA TYR A 281 24.88 3.45 12.83
C TYR A 281 26.05 2.93 11.99
N GLU A 282 25.87 1.82 11.26
CA GLU A 282 26.85 1.22 10.35
C GLU A 282 27.24 2.20 9.25
N ILE A 283 26.28 2.77 8.51
CA ILE A 283 26.53 3.83 7.50
C ILE A 283 27.33 5.00 8.09
N ARG A 284 27.03 5.41 9.33
CA ARG A 284 27.74 6.51 10.01
C ARG A 284 29.16 6.16 10.45
N GLN A 285 29.47 4.88 10.66
CA GLN A 285 30.83 4.42 10.90
C GLN A 285 31.58 4.28 9.58
N ASP A 286 30.99 3.68 8.55
CA ASP A 286 31.61 3.51 7.24
C ASP A 286 31.94 4.87 6.59
N PHE A 287 31.02 5.83 6.66
CA PHE A 287 31.28 7.20 6.21
C PHE A 287 32.39 7.89 7.02
N GLN A 288 32.47 7.65 8.34
CA GLN A 288 33.55 8.16 9.18
C GLN A 288 34.91 7.50 8.87
N LEU A 289 34.94 6.22 8.54
CA LEU A 289 36.14 5.49 8.12
C LEU A 289 36.59 5.98 6.73
N HIS A 290 35.64 6.19 5.81
CA HIS A 290 35.88 6.78 4.50
C HIS A 290 36.51 8.18 4.60
N LEU A 291 35.93 9.09 5.39
CA LEU A 291 36.50 10.43 5.61
C LEU A 291 37.88 10.42 6.29
N ARG A 292 38.22 9.36 7.03
CA ARG A 292 39.53 9.18 7.69
C ARG A 292 40.56 8.44 6.83
N ARG A 293 40.20 7.99 5.61
CA ARG A 293 41.09 7.22 4.72
C ARG A 293 42.28 8.09 4.25
N PRO A 294 43.53 7.78 4.66
CA PRO A 294 44.69 8.60 4.29
C PRO A 294 44.89 8.62 2.77
N ASP A 295 45.44 9.72 2.25
CA ASP A 295 45.86 9.82 0.85
C ASP A 295 47.38 9.78 0.71
N HIS A 296 47.80 9.40 -0.50
CA HIS A 296 49.20 9.33 -0.88
C HIS A 296 49.59 10.42 -1.91
N LYS A 297 48.68 11.35 -2.25
CA LYS A 297 48.96 12.45 -3.19
C LYS A 297 50.13 13.30 -2.69
N GLN A 298 50.15 13.56 -1.38
CA GLN A 298 51.20 14.35 -0.74
C GLN A 298 52.59 13.70 -0.86
N THR A 299 52.71 12.36 -0.93
CA THR A 299 54.04 11.72 -1.06
C THR A 299 54.64 11.95 -2.44
N PHE A 300 53.82 11.87 -3.51
CA PHE A 300 54.25 12.21 -4.87
C PHE A 300 54.63 13.68 -5.02
N VAL A 301 53.83 14.59 -4.44
CA VAL A 301 54.13 16.04 -4.44
C VAL A 301 55.43 16.34 -3.67
N THR A 302 55.65 15.72 -2.52
CA THR A 302 56.89 15.91 -1.73
C THR A 302 58.11 15.31 -2.45
N ALA A 303 57.96 14.17 -3.13
CA ALA A 303 59.04 13.58 -3.93
C ALA A 303 59.40 14.49 -5.11
N TRP A 304 58.42 14.94 -5.90
CA TRP A 304 58.65 15.86 -7.02
C TRP A 304 59.28 17.19 -6.56
N HIS A 305 58.83 17.78 -5.46
CA HIS A 305 59.47 18.99 -4.91
C HIS A 305 60.93 18.77 -4.51
N ARG A 306 61.27 17.62 -3.92
CA ARG A 306 62.66 17.27 -3.58
C ARG A 306 63.50 17.13 -4.86
N ASP A 307 62.96 16.46 -5.88
CA ASP A 307 63.68 16.11 -7.11
C ASP A 307 63.78 17.30 -8.08
N TYR A 308 62.84 18.23 -8.05
CA TYR A 308 62.94 19.55 -8.68
C TYR A 308 64.03 20.40 -8.00
N ASN A 309 64.03 20.45 -6.67
CA ASN A 309 64.99 21.27 -5.92
C ASN A 309 66.44 20.73 -5.96
N SER A 310 66.65 19.46 -6.31
CA SER A 310 68.00 18.90 -6.52
C SER A 310 68.65 19.33 -7.83
N VAL A 311 67.90 19.91 -8.79
CA VAL A 311 68.47 20.45 -10.03
C VAL A 311 69.21 21.76 -9.75
N ALA A 312 70.50 21.77 -10.04
CA ALA A 312 71.39 22.92 -9.88
C ALA A 312 70.90 24.15 -10.67
N GLU A 313 71.09 25.34 -10.12
CA GLU A 313 70.50 26.59 -10.65
C GLU A 313 70.96 26.93 -12.07
N ASP A 314 72.23 26.68 -12.39
CA ASP A 314 72.79 26.94 -13.73
C ASP A 314 72.11 26.12 -14.83
N LEU A 315 71.73 24.88 -14.52
CA LEU A 315 71.03 23.98 -15.46
C LEU A 315 69.57 24.40 -15.69
N ARG A 316 68.94 25.17 -14.78
CA ARG A 316 67.53 25.59 -14.94
C ARG A 316 67.29 26.58 -16.08
N LYS A 317 68.35 27.08 -16.72
CA LYS A 317 68.30 27.98 -17.89
C LYS A 317 68.47 27.24 -19.23
N ASP A 318 68.84 25.97 -19.19
CA ASP A 318 68.95 25.11 -20.37
C ASP A 318 67.57 24.61 -20.84
N GLU A 319 67.37 24.55 -22.16
CA GLU A 319 66.09 24.25 -22.78
C GLU A 319 65.74 22.75 -22.67
N GLU A 320 66.73 21.87 -22.77
CA GLU A 320 66.54 20.41 -22.59
C GLU A 320 66.16 20.08 -21.14
N THR A 321 66.85 20.68 -20.17
CA THR A 321 66.55 20.58 -18.74
C THR A 321 65.16 21.15 -18.40
N GLN A 322 64.76 22.27 -19.02
CA GLN A 322 63.40 22.81 -18.85
C GLN A 322 62.34 21.89 -19.46
N ALA A 323 62.57 21.31 -20.63
CA ALA A 323 61.66 20.34 -21.24
C ALA A 323 61.48 19.10 -20.35
N GLU A 324 62.56 18.57 -19.77
CA GLU A 324 62.47 17.44 -18.83
C GLU A 324 61.68 17.80 -17.55
N LEU A 325 61.91 19.00 -17.00
CA LEU A 325 61.17 19.46 -15.81
C LEU A 325 59.67 19.66 -16.07
N HIS A 326 59.30 20.14 -17.27
CA HIS A 326 57.90 20.20 -17.69
C HIS A 326 57.30 18.80 -17.86
N GLN A 327 58.00 17.86 -18.52
CA GLN A 327 57.52 16.49 -18.65
C GLN A 327 57.33 15.83 -17.26
N ARG A 328 58.28 15.98 -16.34
CA ARG A 328 58.18 15.48 -14.95
C ARG A 328 57.00 16.08 -14.16
N LEU A 329 56.57 17.31 -14.48
CA LEU A 329 55.40 17.96 -13.88
C LEU A 329 54.09 17.44 -14.50
N ASP A 330 54.06 17.22 -15.80
CA ASP A 330 52.92 16.64 -16.51
C ASP A 330 52.69 15.17 -16.09
N ASP A 331 53.78 14.41 -15.95
CA ASP A 331 53.84 13.08 -15.33
C ASP A 331 53.26 13.05 -13.90
N LEU A 332 53.52 14.10 -13.10
CA LEU A 332 52.96 14.23 -11.76
C LEU A 332 51.46 14.57 -11.82
N ARG A 333 51.06 15.47 -12.72
CA ARG A 333 49.66 15.85 -12.92
C ARG A 333 48.83 14.61 -13.25
N GLU A 334 49.25 13.81 -14.22
CA GLU A 334 48.51 12.60 -14.64
C GLU A 334 48.38 11.61 -13.46
N LYS A 335 49.47 11.29 -12.77
CA LYS A 335 49.44 10.41 -11.58
C LYS A 335 48.53 10.94 -10.46
N LEU A 336 48.44 12.26 -10.27
CA LEU A 336 47.54 12.87 -9.29
C LEU A 336 46.06 12.82 -9.71
N TRP A 337 45.78 12.87 -11.02
CA TRP A 337 44.45 12.64 -11.60
C TRP A 337 44.05 11.16 -11.51
N ASP A 338 44.94 10.21 -11.83
CA ASP A 338 44.69 8.78 -11.63
C ASP A 338 44.28 8.48 -10.18
N ILE A 339 44.99 9.05 -9.19
CA ILE A 339 44.66 8.90 -7.76
C ILE A 339 43.37 9.66 -7.37
N CYS A 340 42.83 10.55 -8.20
CA CYS A 340 41.49 11.12 -8.04
C CYS A 340 40.43 10.20 -8.65
N ASP A 341 40.65 9.72 -9.88
CA ASP A 341 39.68 8.95 -10.64
C ASP A 341 39.52 7.52 -10.10
N THR A 342 40.61 6.82 -9.75
CA THR A 342 40.51 5.53 -9.02
C THR A 342 39.75 5.70 -7.70
N ARG A 343 39.95 6.80 -6.97
CA ARG A 343 39.22 7.11 -5.73
C ARG A 343 37.74 7.44 -5.95
N LYS A 344 37.35 7.80 -7.18
CA LYS A 344 35.97 8.04 -7.58
C LYS A 344 35.31 6.74 -8.07
N GLU A 345 36.05 5.89 -8.78
CA GLU A 345 35.64 4.54 -9.18
C GLU A 345 35.46 3.60 -7.97
N GLU A 346 36.24 3.77 -6.90
CA GLU A 346 36.04 3.11 -5.60
C GLU A 346 34.76 3.57 -4.83
N VAL A 347 33.94 4.44 -5.43
CA VAL A 347 32.77 5.11 -4.79
C VAL A 347 31.49 5.07 -5.65
N GLU A 348 31.56 4.65 -6.92
CA GLU A 348 30.41 4.47 -7.84
C GLU A 348 29.97 3.00 -7.96
#